data_AF-A0A239Q0C0-F1
#
_entry.id   AF-A0A239Q0C0-F1
#
_cell.length_a   1.000
_cell.length_b   1.000
_cell.length_c   1.000
_cell.angle_alpha   90.00
_cell.angle_beta   90.00
_cell.angle_gamma   90.00
#
_symmetry.space_group_name_H-M   'P 1'
#
loop_
_entity.id
_entity.type
_entity.pdbx_description
1 polymer ?
#
loop_
_entity_poly.entity_id
_entity_poly.type
_entity_poly.pdbx_seq_one_letter_code
_entity_poly.pdbx_strand_id
1 'polypeptide(L)'
;MPLTKGRYQGPLYRALNPVYARQPLSGRGAMLYGGRFNPKGVPALYTAFDPATALREANQVGSLQPTVLVSYLADLGPLFDTRDSAALGAYGMTADALADPGWRATMLGGQRAPTQSFACALIESGFAGMLIRSFAKGASETSLNLVLWRWTGRDCRLDVIDDEDRLGRM
;
A
#
# COMPACT_ATOMS: atom_id res chain seq x y z
N MET A 1 4.92 -10.44 14.79
CA MET A 1 4.27 -10.51 13.47
C MET A 1 3.24 -9.38 13.41
N PRO A 2 3.16 -8.60 12.32
CA PRO A 2 2.22 -7.46 12.29
C PRO A 2 0.77 -7.93 12.29
N LEU A 3 0.44 -9.03 11.61
CA LEU A 3 -0.93 -9.51 11.52
C LEU A 3 -1.25 -10.50 12.65
N THR A 4 -2.41 -10.31 13.28
CA THR A 4 -3.03 -11.27 14.18
C THR A 4 -4.36 -11.70 13.57
N LYS A 5 -4.46 -12.97 13.14
CA LYS A 5 -5.66 -13.52 12.45
C LYS A 5 -6.13 -12.66 11.27
N GLY A 6 -5.20 -12.22 10.43
CA GLY A 6 -5.51 -11.37 9.27
C GLY A 6 -5.90 -9.93 9.61
N ARG A 7 -5.68 -9.47 10.85
CA ARG A 7 -5.96 -8.10 11.27
C ARG A 7 -4.69 -7.39 11.70
N TYR A 8 -4.57 -6.11 11.38
CA TYR A 8 -3.52 -5.23 11.87
C TYR A 8 -4.11 -4.14 12.76
N GLN A 9 -3.48 -3.90 13.90
CA GLN A 9 -3.74 -2.74 14.75
C GLN A 9 -2.40 -2.10 15.13
N GLY A 10 -2.26 -0.80 14.86
CA GLY A 10 -1.03 -0.09 15.15
C GLY A 10 -0.77 1.09 14.22
N PRO A 11 0.40 1.73 14.35
CA PRO A 11 0.77 2.86 13.51
C PRO A 11 1.04 2.43 12.07
N LEU A 12 0.70 3.30 11.12
CA LEU A 12 1.17 3.23 9.72
C LEU A 12 1.70 4.60 9.30
N TYR A 13 2.52 4.60 8.26
CA TYR A 13 3.15 5.80 7.72
C TYR A 13 2.98 5.87 6.21
N ARG A 14 2.74 7.09 5.71
CA ARG A 14 2.66 7.34 4.26
C ARG A 14 3.40 8.61 3.93
N ALA A 15 4.28 8.53 2.93
CA ALA A 15 4.90 9.68 2.31
C ALA A 15 3.97 10.23 1.21
N LEU A 16 3.64 11.52 1.29
CA LEU A 16 2.77 12.22 0.36
C LEU A 16 3.53 13.31 -0.37
N ASN A 17 3.16 13.54 -1.62
CA ASN A 17 3.46 14.81 -2.28
C ASN A 17 2.70 15.94 -1.54
N PRO A 18 3.35 17.05 -1.18
CA PRO A 18 2.73 18.18 -0.47
C PRO A 18 1.42 18.67 -1.10
N VAL A 19 1.25 18.57 -2.42
CA VAL A 19 0.01 18.94 -3.12
C VAL A 19 -1.21 18.15 -2.63
N TYR A 20 -1.01 16.93 -2.12
CA TYR A 20 -2.08 16.07 -1.60
C TYR A 20 -2.12 16.03 -0.06
N ALA A 21 -1.35 16.85 0.64
CA ALA A 21 -1.26 16.83 2.11
C ALA A 21 -2.62 17.06 2.78
N ARG A 22 -3.48 17.90 2.19
CA ARG A 22 -4.86 18.17 2.67
C ARG A 22 -5.84 17.00 2.47
N GLN A 23 -5.44 15.94 1.77
CA GLN A 23 -6.28 14.78 1.50
C GLN A 23 -5.53 13.47 1.80
N PRO A 24 -5.07 13.27 3.06
CA PRO A 24 -4.15 12.19 3.42
C PRO A 24 -4.76 10.79 3.26
N LEU A 25 -6.08 10.67 3.36
CA LEU A 25 -6.83 9.42 3.16
C LEU A 25 -7.28 9.20 1.70
N SER A 26 -6.90 10.09 0.78
CA SER A 26 -7.28 9.96 -0.64
C SER A 26 -6.41 8.92 -1.34
N GLY A 27 -7.09 7.92 -1.93
CA GLY A 27 -6.52 6.94 -2.86
C GLY A 27 -6.63 7.37 -4.33
N ARG A 28 -7.06 8.60 -4.62
CA ARG A 28 -7.38 9.07 -5.98
C ARG A 28 -6.19 9.02 -6.94
N GLY A 29 -4.99 9.33 -6.47
CA GLY A 29 -3.78 9.25 -7.31
C GLY A 29 -3.55 7.82 -7.82
N ALA A 30 -3.59 6.83 -6.91
CA ALA A 30 -3.46 5.42 -7.27
C ALA A 30 -4.61 4.98 -8.20
N MET A 31 -5.83 5.46 -7.97
CA MET A 31 -6.98 5.18 -8.83
C MET A 31 -6.79 5.69 -10.26
N LEU A 32 -6.27 6.91 -10.44
CA LEU A 32 -6.12 7.55 -11.75
C LEU A 32 -4.97 6.92 -12.56
N TYR A 33 -3.83 6.69 -11.91
CA TYR A 33 -2.61 6.27 -12.61
C TYR A 33 -2.38 4.76 -12.56
N GLY A 34 -3.05 4.05 -11.64
CA GLY A 34 -2.72 2.68 -11.30
C GLY A 34 -1.42 2.58 -10.49
N GLY A 35 -1.15 1.40 -9.98
CA GLY A 35 0.09 1.07 -9.28
C GLY A 35 0.39 -0.42 -9.44
N ARG A 36 1.47 -0.89 -8.79
CA ARG A 36 1.86 -2.30 -8.84
C ARG A 36 0.72 -3.21 -8.37
N PHE A 37 -0.02 -2.78 -7.36
CA PHE A 37 -1.02 -3.60 -6.68
C PHE A 37 -2.44 -2.99 -6.75
N ASN A 38 -2.69 -2.12 -7.72
CA ASN A 38 -4.04 -1.66 -8.02
C ASN A 38 -4.12 -1.25 -9.49
N PRO A 39 -5.11 -1.74 -10.27
CA PRO A 39 -5.34 -1.24 -11.62
C PRO A 39 -5.89 0.19 -11.58
N LYS A 40 -5.90 0.85 -12.75
CA LYS A 40 -6.67 2.10 -12.92
C LYS A 40 -8.14 1.87 -12.60
N GLY A 41 -8.77 2.86 -11.96
CA GLY A 41 -10.15 2.78 -11.48
C GLY A 41 -10.30 2.18 -10.08
N VAL A 42 -9.25 1.55 -9.52
CA VAL A 42 -9.27 1.02 -8.15
C VAL A 42 -8.43 1.92 -7.24
N PRO A 43 -9.04 2.58 -6.24
CA PRO A 43 -8.30 3.40 -5.30
C PRO A 43 -7.46 2.52 -4.36
N ALA A 44 -6.28 3.03 -4.00
CA ALA A 44 -5.39 2.33 -3.08
C ALA A 44 -4.54 3.29 -2.24
N LEU A 45 -4.21 2.88 -1.02
CA LEU A 45 -3.20 3.50 -0.16
C LEU A 45 -2.00 2.57 -0.03
N TYR A 46 -0.81 3.12 -0.25
CA TYR A 46 0.46 2.44 0.00
C TYR A 46 1.03 3.02 1.29
N THR A 47 1.21 2.17 2.29
CA THR A 47 1.67 2.56 3.62
C THR A 47 2.81 1.66 4.08
N ALA A 48 3.59 2.12 5.04
CA ALA A 48 4.69 1.38 5.65
C ALA A 48 4.47 1.24 7.17
N PHE A 49 5.09 0.22 7.77
CA PHE A 49 5.07 0.04 9.24
C PHE A 49 6.11 0.91 9.95
N ASP A 50 7.07 1.48 9.22
CA ASP A 50 8.09 2.37 9.77
C ASP A 50 8.27 3.65 8.92
N PRO A 51 8.55 4.81 9.55
CA PRO A 51 8.77 6.09 8.86
C PRO A 51 9.86 6.04 7.78
N ALA A 52 10.96 5.34 8.07
CA ALA A 52 12.12 5.31 7.18
C ALA A 52 11.81 4.56 5.89
N THR A 53 11.05 3.47 5.96
CA THR A 53 10.57 2.72 4.79
C THR A 53 9.59 3.55 3.96
N ALA A 54 8.66 4.28 4.58
CA ALA A 54 7.77 5.19 3.84
C ALA A 54 8.56 6.24 3.02
N LEU A 55 9.61 6.83 3.61
CA LEU A 55 10.47 7.80 2.92
C LEU A 55 11.35 7.14 1.84
N ARG A 56 11.90 5.94 2.09
CA ARG A 56 12.66 5.18 1.09
C ARG A 56 11.83 4.82 -0.13
N GLU A 57 10.57 4.42 0.08
CA GLU A 57 9.64 4.10 -1.01
C GLU A 57 9.19 5.34 -1.79
N ALA A 58 9.19 6.53 -1.19
CA ALA A 58 8.97 7.77 -1.93
C ALA A 58 10.18 8.16 -2.79
N ASN A 59 11.37 7.68 -2.45
CA ASN A 59 12.63 8.04 -3.10
C ASN A 59 13.18 6.92 -4.00
N GLN A 60 12.37 6.45 -4.96
CA GLN A 60 12.79 5.35 -5.83
C GLN A 60 13.79 5.77 -6.91
N VAL A 61 13.76 7.04 -7.38
CA VAL A 61 14.62 7.53 -8.46
C VAL A 61 14.99 9.00 -8.22
N GLY A 62 16.29 9.32 -8.29
CA GLY A 62 16.79 10.69 -8.16
C GLY A 62 16.90 11.17 -6.71
N SER A 63 16.83 12.49 -6.53
CA SER A 63 16.82 13.12 -5.20
C SER A 63 15.42 13.08 -4.60
N LEU A 64 15.35 12.90 -3.28
CA LEU A 64 14.10 13.01 -2.53
C LEU A 64 13.45 14.38 -2.80
N GLN A 65 12.26 14.35 -3.39
CA GLN A 65 11.47 15.55 -3.62
C GLN A 65 10.80 16.01 -2.32
N PRO A 66 10.34 17.27 -2.21
CA PRO A 66 9.54 17.70 -1.07
C PRO A 66 8.43 16.70 -0.76
N THR A 67 8.40 16.22 0.48
CA THR A 67 7.58 15.09 0.91
C THR A 67 7.02 15.39 2.28
N VAL A 68 5.72 15.15 2.47
CA VAL A 68 5.03 15.20 3.76
C VAL A 68 4.89 13.77 4.26
N LEU A 69 5.52 13.45 5.38
CA LEU A 69 5.32 12.17 6.05
C LEU A 69 4.11 12.28 6.98
N VAL A 70 3.11 11.43 6.79
CA VAL A 70 1.89 11.38 7.60
C VAL A 70 1.85 10.08 8.38
N SER A 71 1.46 10.16 9.65
CA SER A 71 1.20 9.01 10.52
C SER A 71 -0.29 8.74 10.65
N TYR A 72 -0.63 7.46 10.75
CA TYR A 72 -2.00 6.98 10.86
C TYR A 72 -2.12 5.99 12.00
N LEU A 73 -3.28 5.96 12.64
CA LEU A 73 -3.68 4.88 13.53
C LEU A 73 -4.57 3.91 12.74
N ALA A 74 -4.11 2.67 12.62
CA ALA A 74 -4.78 1.65 11.84
C ALA A 74 -5.49 0.62 12.73
N ASP A 75 -6.68 0.23 12.30
CA ASP A 75 -7.40 -0.95 12.74
C ASP A 75 -8.06 -1.58 11.50
N LEU A 76 -7.40 -2.58 10.90
CA LEU A 76 -7.67 -3.00 9.54
C LEU A 76 -7.77 -4.52 9.41
N GLY A 77 -8.85 -5.02 8.81
CA GLY A 77 -9.01 -6.43 8.46
C GLY A 77 -10.21 -6.70 7.52
N PRO A 78 -10.24 -7.87 6.85
CA PRO A 78 -9.17 -8.85 6.77
C PRO A 78 -8.05 -8.43 5.80
N LEU A 79 -6.80 -8.72 6.14
CA LEU A 79 -5.60 -8.44 5.36
C LEU A 79 -4.96 -9.74 4.91
N PHE A 80 -4.58 -9.80 3.64
CA PHE A 80 -3.88 -10.95 3.07
C PHE A 80 -2.38 -10.90 3.41
N ASP A 81 -1.79 -12.00 3.88
CA ASP A 81 -0.36 -12.08 4.18
C ASP A 81 0.40 -12.71 3.01
N THR A 82 1.11 -11.92 2.21
CA THR A 82 1.86 -12.47 1.07
C THR A 82 3.12 -13.23 1.47
N ARG A 83 3.41 -13.40 2.76
CA ARG A 83 4.51 -14.25 3.23
C ARG A 83 4.09 -15.71 3.35
N ASP A 84 2.78 -15.98 3.33
CA ASP A 84 2.24 -17.32 3.25
C ASP A 84 2.27 -17.79 1.79
N SER A 85 3.25 -18.63 1.45
CA SER A 85 3.43 -19.15 0.09
C SER A 85 2.30 -20.09 -0.33
N ALA A 86 1.67 -20.81 0.61
CA ALA A 86 0.54 -21.67 0.30
C ALA A 86 -0.70 -20.83 -0.02
N ALA A 87 -0.95 -19.77 0.75
CA ALA A 87 -2.02 -18.82 0.47
C ALA A 87 -1.80 -18.12 -0.87
N LEU A 88 -0.56 -17.70 -1.19
CA LEU A 88 -0.24 -17.15 -2.51
C LEU A 88 -0.51 -18.14 -3.64
N GLY A 89 -0.09 -19.41 -3.46
CA GLY A 89 -0.31 -20.48 -4.43
C GLY A 89 -1.78 -20.73 -4.73
N ALA A 90 -2.66 -20.60 -3.73
CA ALA A 90 -4.12 -20.72 -3.93
C ALA A 90 -4.70 -19.66 -4.89
N TYR A 91 -4.01 -18.52 -5.06
CA TYR A 91 -4.36 -17.47 -6.02
C TYR A 91 -3.47 -17.50 -7.28
N GLY A 92 -2.66 -18.54 -7.48
CA GLY A 92 -1.75 -18.65 -8.62
C GLY A 92 -0.63 -17.62 -8.61
N MET A 93 -0.24 -17.13 -7.44
CA MET A 93 0.79 -16.10 -7.27
C MET A 93 2.04 -16.66 -6.58
N THR A 94 3.19 -16.04 -6.81
CA THR A 94 4.46 -16.38 -6.15
C THR A 94 5.15 -15.13 -5.62
N ALA A 95 6.08 -15.29 -4.69
CA ALA A 95 6.87 -14.17 -4.17
C ALA A 95 7.67 -13.46 -5.27
N ASP A 96 8.23 -14.22 -6.22
CA ASP A 96 8.98 -13.68 -7.35
C ASP A 96 8.09 -12.86 -8.30
N ALA A 97 6.86 -13.35 -8.58
CA ALA A 97 5.90 -12.63 -9.40
C ALA A 97 5.42 -11.32 -8.74
N LEU A 98 5.34 -11.26 -7.40
CA LEU A 98 5.05 -10.02 -6.67
C LEU A 98 6.19 -8.99 -6.79
N ALA A 99 7.44 -9.46 -6.91
CA ALA A 99 8.63 -8.63 -6.98
C ALA A 99 8.94 -8.08 -8.38
N ASP A 100 8.29 -8.63 -9.41
CA ASP A 100 8.57 -8.33 -10.81
C ASP A 100 8.56 -6.80 -11.10
N PRO A 101 9.69 -6.21 -11.55
CA PRO A 101 9.74 -4.81 -11.96
C PRO A 101 8.94 -4.51 -13.24
N GLY A 102 8.59 -5.53 -14.02
CA GLY A 102 7.90 -5.43 -15.31
C GLY A 102 6.48 -4.89 -15.26
N TRP A 103 5.83 -4.87 -14.09
CA TRP A 103 4.42 -4.42 -13.94
C TRP A 103 4.13 -3.07 -14.59
N ARG A 104 5.09 -2.12 -14.50
CA ARG A 104 4.92 -0.77 -15.03
C ARG A 104 4.93 -0.78 -16.56
N ALA A 105 5.82 -1.57 -17.17
CA ALA A 105 5.89 -1.72 -18.63
C ALA A 105 4.62 -2.40 -19.16
N THR A 106 4.16 -3.47 -18.50
CA THR A 106 2.89 -4.14 -18.83
C THR A 106 1.71 -3.16 -18.82
N MET A 107 1.62 -2.34 -17.77
CA MET A 107 0.55 -1.34 -17.63
C MET A 107 0.64 -0.23 -18.69
N LEU A 108 1.84 0.22 -19.04
CA LEU A 108 2.05 1.20 -20.12
C LEU A 108 1.71 0.63 -21.49
N GLY A 109 1.88 -0.68 -21.69
CA GLY A 109 1.40 -1.41 -22.87
C GLY A 109 -0.12 -1.65 -22.90
N GLY A 110 -0.89 -1.09 -21.97
CA GLY A 110 -2.34 -1.23 -21.89
C GLY A 110 -2.82 -2.58 -21.34
N GLN A 111 -1.89 -3.43 -20.89
CA GLN A 111 -2.19 -4.74 -20.32
C GLN A 111 -2.29 -4.67 -18.79
N ARG A 112 -3.05 -5.59 -18.20
CA ARG A 112 -3.13 -5.74 -16.75
C ARG A 112 -1.96 -6.57 -16.24
N ALA A 113 -1.20 -6.04 -15.28
CA ALA A 113 -0.10 -6.78 -14.67
C ALA A 113 -0.64 -7.95 -13.81
N PRO A 114 0.09 -9.07 -13.68
CA PRO A 114 -0.30 -10.18 -12.80
C PRO A 114 -0.60 -9.75 -11.36
N THR A 115 0.18 -8.83 -10.82
CA THR A 115 -0.01 -8.25 -9.48
C THR A 115 -1.31 -7.44 -9.35
N GLN A 116 -1.80 -6.84 -10.44
CA GLN A 116 -3.08 -6.12 -10.46
C GLN A 116 -4.27 -7.08 -10.59
N SER A 117 -4.14 -8.15 -11.38
CA SER A 117 -5.14 -9.22 -11.43
C SER A 117 -5.28 -9.90 -10.08
N PHE A 118 -4.15 -10.17 -9.42
CA PHE A 118 -4.11 -10.69 -8.06
C PHE A 118 -4.81 -9.77 -7.05
N ALA A 119 -4.52 -8.46 -7.10
CA ALA A 119 -5.19 -7.48 -6.25
C ALA A 119 -6.71 -7.49 -6.45
N CYS A 120 -7.20 -7.59 -7.70
CA CYS A 120 -8.64 -7.70 -7.97
C CYS A 120 -9.25 -8.97 -7.35
N ALA A 121 -8.60 -10.13 -7.50
CA ALA A 121 -9.08 -11.37 -6.91
C ALA A 121 -9.14 -11.30 -5.37
N LEU A 122 -8.17 -10.65 -4.73
CA LEU A 122 -8.18 -10.42 -3.28
C LEU A 122 -9.30 -9.47 -2.84
N ILE A 123 -9.55 -8.40 -3.59
CA ILE A 123 -10.67 -7.47 -3.35
C ILE A 123 -12.00 -8.22 -3.45
N GLU A 124 -12.19 -9.03 -4.50
CA GLU A 124 -13.39 -9.85 -4.70
C GLU A 124 -13.57 -10.90 -3.59
N SER A 125 -12.47 -11.42 -3.05
CA SER A 125 -12.47 -12.31 -1.88
C SER A 125 -12.73 -11.57 -0.55
N GLY A 126 -12.95 -10.25 -0.57
CA GLY A 126 -13.32 -9.46 0.59
C GLY A 126 -12.15 -8.90 1.41
N PHE A 127 -10.90 -9.09 0.98
CA PHE A 127 -9.75 -8.49 1.68
C PHE A 127 -9.77 -6.96 1.59
N ALA A 128 -9.44 -6.32 2.71
CA ALA A 128 -9.28 -4.87 2.80
C ALA A 128 -7.96 -4.38 2.19
N GLY A 129 -6.97 -5.26 2.17
CA GLY A 129 -5.62 -4.97 1.74
C GLY A 129 -4.72 -6.19 1.86
N MET A 130 -3.44 -5.99 1.64
CA MET A 130 -2.43 -7.03 1.79
C MET A 130 -1.11 -6.49 2.33
N LEU A 131 -0.46 -7.35 3.12
CA LEU A 131 0.88 -7.18 3.62
C LEU A 131 1.87 -7.64 2.56
N ILE A 132 2.81 -6.78 2.17
CA ILE A 132 3.85 -7.09 1.19
C ILE A 132 5.23 -6.80 1.78
N ARG A 133 6.27 -7.41 1.21
CA ARG A 133 7.64 -6.93 1.40
C ARG A 133 7.82 -5.58 0.69
N SER A 134 8.62 -4.70 1.28
CA SER A 134 9.07 -3.47 0.64
C SER A 134 10.00 -3.80 -0.53
N PHE A 135 9.90 -3.03 -1.60
CA PHE A 135 10.72 -3.21 -2.81
C PHE A 135 11.68 -2.03 -3.01
N ALA A 136 11.75 -1.11 -2.05
CA ALA A 136 12.70 -0.01 -2.06
C ALA A 136 14.16 -0.51 -1.97
N LYS A 137 15.07 0.23 -2.61
CA LYS A 137 16.51 -0.04 -2.55
C LYS A 137 17.00 0.06 -1.09
N GLY A 138 17.59 -1.01 -0.58
CA GLY A 138 18.07 -1.08 0.81
C GLY A 138 17.00 -1.48 1.84
N ALA A 139 15.82 -1.91 1.39
CA ALA A 139 14.85 -2.59 2.25
C ALA A 139 15.44 -3.92 2.76
N SER A 140 15.27 -4.18 4.06
CA SER A 140 15.58 -5.50 4.61
C SER A 140 14.40 -6.45 4.39
N GLU A 141 14.61 -7.74 4.60
CA GLU A 141 13.54 -8.75 4.59
C GLU A 141 12.39 -8.46 5.58
N THR A 142 12.67 -7.62 6.59
CA THR A 142 11.71 -7.20 7.61
C THR A 142 11.01 -5.89 7.28
N SER A 143 11.44 -5.17 6.23
CA SER A 143 10.75 -3.98 5.75
C SER A 143 9.47 -4.41 5.04
N LEU A 144 8.35 -4.21 5.72
CA LEU A 144 7.03 -4.56 5.23
C LEU A 144 6.28 -3.27 4.87
N ASN A 145 5.36 -3.40 3.92
CA ASN A 145 4.40 -2.38 3.56
C ASN A 145 2.99 -2.98 3.61
N LEU A 146 2.01 -2.10 3.73
CA LEU A 146 0.60 -2.46 3.66
C LEU A 146 -0.06 -1.69 2.52
N VAL A 147 -0.62 -2.44 1.57
CA VAL A 147 -1.43 -1.90 0.48
C VAL A 147 -2.89 -2.06 0.87
N LEU A 148 -3.65 -0.97 0.87
CA LEU A 148 -5.06 -0.94 1.26
C LEU A 148 -5.92 -0.56 0.07
N TRP A 149 -6.95 -1.35 -0.20
CA TRP A 149 -8.03 -1.03 -1.15
C TRP A 149 -9.30 -0.56 -0.45
N ARG A 150 -9.43 -0.90 0.83
CA ARG A 150 -10.47 -0.44 1.74
C ARG A 150 -9.84 -0.11 3.10
N TRP A 151 -10.13 1.08 3.61
CA TRP A 151 -9.58 1.59 4.89
C TRP A 151 -10.64 2.30 5.74
N THR A 152 -11.90 2.24 5.31
CA THR A 152 -13.08 2.69 6.04
C THR A 152 -14.15 1.60 5.96
N GLY A 153 -15.04 1.55 6.94
CA GLY A 153 -16.12 0.57 7.03
C GLY A 153 -16.15 -0.15 8.37
N ARG A 154 -16.96 -1.21 8.46
CA ARG A 154 -17.20 -1.93 9.72
C ARG A 154 -15.94 -2.53 10.33
N ASP A 155 -15.08 -3.13 9.50
CA ASP A 155 -13.88 -3.87 9.92
C ASP A 155 -12.58 -3.16 9.51
N CYS A 156 -12.68 -1.90 9.08
CA CYS A 156 -11.56 -1.10 8.61
C CYS A 156 -11.70 0.34 9.08
N ARG A 157 -10.75 0.78 9.91
CA ARG A 157 -10.58 2.18 10.32
C ARG A 157 -9.13 2.59 10.14
N LEU A 158 -8.93 3.71 9.46
CA LEU A 158 -7.63 4.34 9.30
C LEU A 158 -7.79 5.83 9.59
N ASP A 159 -7.27 6.25 10.73
CA ASP A 159 -7.38 7.62 11.21
C ASP A 159 -6.05 8.33 11.04
N VAL A 160 -6.07 9.60 10.62
CA VAL A 160 -4.88 10.43 10.53
C VAL A 160 -4.52 10.91 11.93
N ILE A 161 -3.24 10.82 12.30
CA ILE A 161 -2.74 11.41 13.54
C ILE A 161 -2.30 12.85 13.21
N ASP A 162 -3.19 13.81 13.46
CA ASP A 162 -2.97 15.25 13.26
C ASP A 162 -3.78 16.07 14.28
N ASP A 163 -3.37 16.00 15.55
CA ASP A 163 -4.11 16.57 16.69
C ASP A 163 -4.31 18.09 16.61
N GLU A 164 -3.48 18.78 15.83
CA GLU A 164 -3.49 20.24 15.68
C GLU A 164 -4.07 20.71 14.33
N ASP A 165 -4.59 19.80 13.49
CA ASP A 165 -5.08 20.10 12.13
C ASP A 165 -4.03 20.85 11.28
N ARG A 166 -2.77 20.38 11.34
CA ARG A 166 -1.66 20.99 10.59
C ARG A 166 -1.84 20.76 9.09
N LEU A 167 -2.35 19.61 8.69
CA LEU A 167 -2.57 19.28 7.29
C LEU A 167 -3.68 20.12 6.67
N GLY A 168 -4.76 20.42 7.41
CA GLY A 168 -5.85 21.25 6.92
C GLY A 168 -5.45 22.70 6.62
N ARG A 169 -4.38 23.18 7.26
CA ARG A 169 -3.87 24.57 7.17
C ARG A 169 -2.81 24.81 6.10
N MET A 170 -2.29 23.75 5.46
CA MET A 170 -1.17 23.82 4.49
C MET A 170 -1.53 24.47 3.18
#